data_AF-Q4RB78-F1
#
_entry.id   AF-Q4RB78-F1
#
_cell.length_a   1.000
_cell.length_b   1.000
_cell.length_c   1.000
_cell.angle_alpha   90.00
_cell.angle_beta   90.00
_cell.angle_gamma   90.00
#
_symmetry.space_group_name_H-M   'P 1'
#
loop_
_entity.id
_entity.type
_entity.pdbx_description
1 polymer ?
#
loop_
_entity_poly.entity_id
_entity_poly.type
_entity_poly.pdbx_seq_one_letter_code
_entity_poly.pdbx_strand_id
1 'polypeptide(L)'
;ILKTYGYEHILTLNNLEKIGLLKLQTSSRNNYPTIRKTLKLWMEDANEQNPNDISYVYSGYAPLSIRLTQLLARPGWRSIEEVLKMLPGPHFEERQQLPGGLHKKRKE
;
A
#
# COMPACT_ATOMS: atom_id res chain seq x y z
N ILE A 1 17.10 23.90 -0.61
CA ILE A 1 17.55 23.00 0.49
C ILE A 1 19.01 23.25 0.81
N LEU A 2 19.97 22.87 -0.05
CA LEU A 2 21.41 23.04 0.23
C LEU A 2 21.80 24.49 0.57
N LYS A 3 21.36 25.47 -0.24
CA LYS A 3 21.65 26.90 -0.01
C LYS A 3 21.10 27.43 1.34
N THR A 4 20.00 26.88 1.82
CA THR A 4 19.27 27.39 3.00
C THR A 4 19.64 26.65 4.27
N TYR A 5 19.89 25.33 4.18
CA TYR A 5 20.07 24.44 5.33
C TYR A 5 21.48 23.83 5.41
N GLY A 6 22.36 24.09 4.43
CA GLY A 6 23.75 23.60 4.43
C GLY A 6 24.03 22.50 3.40
N TYR A 7 25.30 22.35 3.02
CA TYR A 7 25.76 21.39 2.00
C TYR A 7 25.84 19.95 2.52
N GLU A 8 25.93 19.75 3.84
CA GLU A 8 25.89 18.44 4.49
C GLU A 8 24.65 17.63 4.12
N HIS A 9 23.53 18.30 3.81
CA HIS A 9 22.30 17.66 3.38
C HIS A 9 22.38 17.02 1.99
N ILE A 10 23.49 17.17 1.26
CA ILE A 10 23.71 16.39 0.04
C ILE A 10 23.68 14.88 0.32
N LEU A 11 24.18 14.45 1.48
CA LEU A 11 24.09 13.04 1.91
C LEU A 11 22.65 12.65 2.25
N THR A 12 21.89 13.55 2.88
CA THR A 12 20.46 13.34 3.15
C THR A 12 19.68 13.14 1.84
N LEU A 13 19.88 14.02 0.86
CA LEU A 13 19.22 13.94 -0.45
C LEU A 13 19.61 12.66 -1.20
N ASN A 14 20.89 12.29 -1.19
CA ASN A 14 21.38 11.04 -1.76
C ASN A 14 20.72 9.81 -1.11
N ASN A 15 20.58 9.81 0.22
CA ASN A 15 19.92 8.71 0.93
C ASN A 15 18.43 8.62 0.57
N LEU A 16 17.73 9.75 0.48
CA LEU A 16 16.32 9.80 0.06
C LEU A 16 16.11 9.33 -1.38
N GLU A 17 17.07 9.63 -2.26
CA GLU A 17 17.07 9.13 -3.65
C GLU A 17 17.24 7.62 -3.70
N LYS A 18 18.23 7.07 -2.98
CA LYS A 18 18.49 5.62 -2.94
C LYS A 18 17.30 4.81 -2.44
N ILE A 19 16.54 5.33 -1.47
CA ILE A 19 15.32 4.67 -0.97
C ILE A 19 14.06 5.03 -1.76
N GLY A 20 14.19 5.85 -2.81
CA GLY A 20 13.11 6.19 -3.74
C GLY A 20 12.07 7.19 -3.22
N LEU A 21 12.32 7.86 -2.08
CA LEU A 21 11.43 8.88 -1.53
C LEU A 21 11.57 10.23 -2.24
N LEU A 22 12.77 10.57 -2.69
CA LEU A 22 13.03 11.78 -3.47
C LEU A 22 13.91 11.45 -4.67
N LYS A 23 13.30 11.27 -5.83
CA LYS A 23 14.01 10.87 -7.06
C LYS A 23 13.57 11.71 -8.25
N LEU A 24 14.43 11.79 -9.26
CA LEU A 24 14.03 12.36 -10.54
C LEU A 24 12.95 11.48 -11.18
N GLN A 25 11.88 12.10 -11.66
CA GLN A 25 10.89 11.38 -12.45
C GLN A 25 11.51 11.01 -13.80
N THR A 26 11.85 9.74 -13.97
CA THR A 26 12.22 9.19 -15.27
C THR A 26 10.98 9.08 -16.14
N SER A 27 11.13 8.93 -17.46
CA SER A 27 10.05 8.93 -18.47
C SER A 27 8.93 7.88 -18.27
N SER A 28 9.00 7.08 -17.20
CA SER A 28 7.91 6.24 -16.71
C SER A 28 6.69 7.08 -16.36
N ARG A 29 5.53 6.68 -16.89
CA ARG A 29 4.22 7.23 -16.50
C ARG A 29 4.02 7.09 -14.99
N ASN A 30 3.44 8.12 -14.36
CA ASN A 30 3.10 8.09 -12.94
C ASN A 30 1.88 7.17 -12.73
N ASN A 31 2.05 6.05 -12.02
CA ASN A 31 0.99 5.08 -11.75
C ASN A 31 0.10 5.48 -10.56
N TYR A 32 0.54 6.42 -9.73
CA TYR A 32 -0.18 6.79 -8.50
C TYR A 32 -1.64 7.22 -8.73
N PRO A 33 -1.99 8.02 -9.77
CA PRO A 33 -3.39 8.35 -10.04
C PRO A 33 -4.28 7.13 -10.30
N THR A 34 -3.77 6.14 -11.04
CA THR A 34 -4.48 4.88 -11.30
C THR A 34 -4.68 4.10 -10.00
N ILE A 35 -3.62 3.93 -9.21
CA ILE A 35 -3.66 3.23 -7.92
C ILE A 35 -4.64 3.92 -6.96
N ARG A 36 -4.55 5.25 -6.82
CA ARG A 36 -5.43 6.07 -5.99
C ARG A 36 -6.90 5.88 -6.35
N LYS A 37 -7.23 5.93 -7.65
CA LYS A 37 -8.61 5.80 -8.13
C LYS A 37 -9.14 4.38 -7.93
N THR A 38 -8.38 3.36 -8.36
CA THR A 38 -8.83 1.96 -8.31
C THR A 38 -9.01 1.48 -6.88
N LEU A 39 -8.11 1.86 -5.97
CA LEU A 39 -8.16 1.44 -4.56
C LEU A 39 -8.92 2.41 -3.64
N LYS A 40 -9.53 3.47 -4.20
CA LYS A 40 -10.24 4.52 -3.44
C LYS A 40 -9.41 5.01 -2.24
N LEU A 41 -8.17 5.42 -2.53
CA LEU A 41 -7.25 5.90 -1.49
C LEU A 41 -7.59 7.31 -1.01
N TRP A 42 -8.47 8.03 -1.70
CA TRP A 42 -8.91 9.37 -1.32
C TRP A 42 -10.43 9.46 -1.35
N MET A 43 -11.01 9.93 -0.26
CA MET A 43 -12.43 10.17 -0.05
C MET A 43 -12.59 11.63 0.38
N GLU A 44 -13.42 12.40 -0.32
CA GLU A 44 -13.60 13.83 -0.02
C GLU A 44 -14.40 14.05 1.27
N ASP A 45 -15.38 13.21 1.56
CA ASP A 45 -16.29 13.34 2.71
C ASP A 45 -16.11 12.21 3.73
N ALA A 46 -14.90 12.06 4.28
CA ALA A 46 -14.67 11.08 5.34
C ALA A 46 -15.38 11.53 6.64
N ASN A 47 -16.32 10.72 7.13
CA ASN A 47 -17.01 10.99 8.39
C ASN A 47 -16.10 10.60 9.58
N GLU A 48 -15.58 11.58 10.31
CA GLU A 48 -14.71 11.33 11.47
C GLU A 48 -15.47 10.95 12.74
N GLN A 49 -16.75 11.32 12.85
CA GLN A 49 -17.57 11.09 14.05
C GLN A 49 -18.20 9.69 14.05
N ASN A 50 -18.64 9.23 12.87
CA ASN A 50 -19.14 7.88 12.67
C ASN A 50 -18.50 7.27 11.41
N PRO A 51 -17.25 6.77 11.54
CA PRO A 51 -16.46 6.34 10.39
C PRO A 51 -17.03 5.09 9.73
N ASN A 52 -17.14 5.15 8.41
CA ASN A 52 -17.60 4.04 7.56
C ASN A 52 -16.49 3.47 6.66
N ASP A 53 -15.31 4.09 6.66
CA ASP A 53 -14.14 3.69 5.89
C ASP A 53 -12.85 4.05 6.64
N ILE A 54 -11.77 3.30 6.39
CA ILE A 54 -10.44 3.51 6.98
C ILE A 54 -9.82 4.87 6.64
N SER A 55 -10.33 5.60 5.65
CA SER A 55 -9.85 6.95 5.29
C SER A 55 -9.99 8.00 6.41
N TYR A 56 -10.84 7.75 7.41
CA TYR A 56 -11.06 8.68 8.52
C TYR A 56 -9.79 9.00 9.31
N VAL A 57 -8.81 8.07 9.36
CA VAL A 57 -7.58 8.23 10.14
C VAL A 57 -6.65 9.33 9.60
N TYR A 58 -6.81 9.71 8.33
CA TYR A 58 -6.10 10.82 7.69
C TYR A 58 -7.09 11.77 6.98
N SER A 59 -8.29 11.96 7.55
CA SER A 59 -9.31 12.91 7.07
C SER A 59 -9.57 12.85 5.56
N GLY A 60 -9.59 11.63 4.99
CA GLY A 60 -9.83 11.42 3.57
C GLY A 60 -8.84 10.47 2.90
N TYR A 61 -7.60 10.36 3.39
CA TYR A 61 -6.64 9.38 2.85
C TYR A 61 -6.77 8.01 3.53
N ALA A 62 -7.08 6.98 2.75
CA ALA A 62 -7.00 5.60 3.20
C ALA A 62 -5.59 5.05 3.00
N PRO A 63 -4.89 4.60 4.07
CA PRO A 63 -3.53 4.06 3.94
C PRO A 63 -3.49 2.85 3.01
N LEU A 64 -2.65 2.94 1.96
CA LEU A 64 -2.51 1.88 0.96
C LEU A 64 -2.29 0.49 1.57
N SER A 65 -1.41 0.37 2.56
CA SER A 65 -1.11 -0.90 3.24
C SER A 65 -2.35 -1.54 3.90
N ILE A 66 -3.17 -0.72 4.56
CA ILE A 66 -4.40 -1.18 5.20
C ILE A 66 -5.47 -1.51 4.15
N ARG A 67 -5.57 -0.71 3.07
CA ARG A 67 -6.48 -0.98 1.96
C ARG A 67 -6.16 -2.31 1.27
N LEU A 68 -4.88 -2.62 1.07
CA LEU A 68 -4.45 -3.93 0.53
C LEU A 68 -4.85 -5.08 1.47
N THR A 69 -4.71 -4.90 2.77
CA THR A 69 -5.13 -5.90 3.77
C THR A 69 -6.65 -6.11 3.78
N GLN A 70 -7.42 -5.02 3.70
CA GLN A 70 -8.89 -5.08 3.60
C GLN A 70 -9.31 -5.85 2.35
N LEU A 71 -8.69 -5.56 1.20
CA LEU A 71 -8.98 -6.21 -0.07
C LEU A 71 -8.51 -7.67 -0.10
N LEU A 72 -7.45 -8.03 0.62
CA LEU A 72 -7.03 -9.42 0.79
C LEU A 72 -8.13 -10.22 1.51
N ALA A 73 -8.70 -9.64 2.58
CA ALA A 73 -9.74 -10.30 3.35
C ALA A 73 -11.01 -10.49 2.53
N ARG A 74 -11.48 -9.45 1.83
CA ARG A 74 -12.63 -9.50 0.90
C ARG A 74 -12.50 -8.39 -0.16
N PRO A 75 -12.66 -8.68 -1.47
CA PRO A 75 -13.03 -9.96 -2.08
C PRO A 75 -11.83 -10.90 -2.36
N GLY A 76 -10.61 -10.48 -2.05
CA GLY A 76 -9.35 -11.17 -2.37
C GLY A 76 -8.54 -10.41 -3.43
N TRP A 77 -7.22 -10.60 -3.42
CA TRP A 77 -6.28 -9.87 -4.30
C TRP A 77 -6.44 -10.13 -5.80
N ARG A 78 -7.12 -11.20 -6.20
CA ARG A 78 -7.45 -11.47 -7.61
C ARG A 78 -8.25 -10.32 -8.25
N SER A 79 -9.05 -9.58 -7.48
CA SER A 79 -9.84 -8.45 -8.02
C SER A 79 -9.01 -7.20 -8.32
N ILE A 80 -7.74 -7.14 -7.90
CA ILE A 80 -6.87 -5.97 -8.02
C ILE A 80 -5.50 -6.30 -8.64
N GLU A 81 -5.39 -7.42 -9.37
CA GLU A 81 -4.12 -7.94 -9.89
C GLU A 81 -3.34 -6.90 -10.72
N GLU A 82 -4.04 -6.14 -11.58
CA GLU A 82 -3.42 -5.09 -12.40
C GLU A 82 -2.80 -3.96 -11.56
N VAL A 83 -3.39 -3.64 -10.41
CA VAL A 83 -2.82 -2.67 -9.47
C VAL A 83 -1.61 -3.26 -8.74
N LEU A 84 -1.67 -4.54 -8.35
CA LEU A 84 -0.56 -5.21 -7.70
C LEU A 84 0.69 -5.27 -8.59
N LYS A 85 0.52 -5.44 -9.91
CA LYS A 85 1.63 -5.37 -10.90
C LYS A 85 2.28 -3.99 -10.99
N MET A 86 1.59 -2.92 -10.56
CA MET A 86 2.15 -1.56 -10.52
C MET A 86 2.92 -1.26 -9.24
N LEU A 87 2.79 -2.10 -8.21
CA LEU A 87 3.47 -1.95 -6.93
C LEU A 87 4.82 -2.69 -6.93
N PRO A 88 5.81 -2.23 -6.13
CA PRO A 88 7.09 -2.92 -6.02
C PRO A 88 6.96 -4.30 -5.36
N GLY A 89 7.67 -5.27 -5.91
CA GLY A 89 7.82 -6.62 -5.35
C GLY A 89 6.75 -7.61 -5.80
N PRO A 90 7.00 -8.92 -5.58
CA PRO A 90 6.04 -9.97 -5.91
C PRO A 90 4.90 -10.02 -4.88
N HIS A 91 3.74 -10.53 -5.31
CA HIS A 91 2.64 -10.92 -4.44
C HIS A 91 2.43 -12.44 -4.55
N PHE A 92 2.36 -13.14 -3.41
CA PHE A 92 2.29 -14.60 -3.37
C PHE A 92 1.46 -15.08 -2.17
N GLU A 93 0.95 -16.31 -2.25
CA GLU A 93 0.23 -17.01 -1.19
C GLU A 93 0.81 -18.41 -1.07
N GLU A 94 1.35 -18.76 0.10
CA GLU A 94 1.92 -20.08 0.38
C GLU A 94 1.04 -20.85 1.36
N ARG A 95 0.82 -22.14 1.08
CA ARG A 95 0.03 -23.02 1.95
C ARG A 95 0.96 -23.94 2.71
N GLN A 96 0.94 -23.82 4.03
CA GLN A 96 1.65 -24.74 4.91
C GLN A 96 0.74 -25.92 5.27
N GLN A 97 1.24 -27.14 5.11
CA GLN A 97 0.51 -28.34 5.49
C GLN A 97 0.44 -28.42 7.01
N LEU A 98 -0.75 -28.71 7.54
CA LEU A 98 -0.90 -29.00 8.96
C LEU A 98 -0.34 -30.40 9.25
N PRO A 99 0.46 -30.59 10.31
CA PRO A 99 0.85 -31.91 10.79
C PRO A 99 -0.36 -32.79 11.07
N GLY A 100 -0.21 -34.10 10.85
CA GLY A 100 -1.30 -35.09 10.96
C GLY A 100 -2.13 -34.99 12.25
N GLY A 101 -1.48 -34.71 13.38
CA GLY A 101 -2.11 -34.58 14.70
C GLY A 101 -2.96 -33.32 14.91
N LEU A 102 -2.88 -32.33 14.02
CA LEU A 102 -3.63 -31.07 14.08
C LEU A 102 -4.79 -31.00 13.08
N HIS A 103 -5.02 -32.06 12.30
CA HIS A 103 -6.21 -32.14 11.48
C HIS A 103 -7.46 -32.22 12.36
N LYS A 104 -8.38 -31.26 12.18
CA LYS A 104 -9.70 -31.29 12.83
C LYS A 104 -10.37 -32.61 12.47
N LYS A 105 -10.62 -33.48 13.46
CA LYS A 105 -11.49 -34.65 13.28
C LYS A 105 -12.84 -34.12 12.79
N ARG A 106 -13.30 -34.58 11.62
CA ARG A 106 -14.66 -34.32 11.14
C ARG A 106 -15.60 -34.82 12.25
N LYS A 107 -16.43 -33.91 12.79
CA LYS A 107 -17.62 -34.31 13.53
C LYS A 107 -18.61 -34.78 12.47
N GLU A 108 -18.94 -36.07 12.51
CA GLU A 108 -20.11 -36.64 11.83
C GLU A 108 -21.40 -36.03 12.40
#